data_AF-A0A0J6YLC8-F1
#
_entry.id   AF-A0A0J6YLC8-F1
#
_cell.length_a   1.000
_cell.length_b   1.000
_cell.length_c   1.000
_cell.angle_alpha   90.00
_cell.angle_beta   90.00
_cell.angle_gamma   90.00
#
_symmetry.space_group_name_H-M   'P 1'
#
loop_
_entity.id
_entity.type
_entity.pdbx_description
1 polymer ?
#
loop_
_entity_poly.entity_id
_entity_poly.type
_entity_poly.pdbx_seq_one_letter_code
_entity_poly.pdbx_strand_id
1 'polypeptide(L)'
;MAQEAGLIPPPPHLSNPRFTLELEFVLSLANPYYISHLAVTYPHLLGISSQSTDNDDPSASSDAKAFAAYLAYLYDYWKRPEYVQFLTHPGATLRALRLLQEESFRKAVIRPQVIEALLGTTTEVDLHVESEEDREKNNEEQAEKGSNGATS
;
A
#
# COMPACT_ATOMS: atom_id res chain seq x y z
N MET A 1 -9.67 -7.20 -45.03
CA MET A 1 -10.25 -7.67 -43.76
C MET A 1 -9.07 -8.05 -42.89
N ALA A 2 -8.50 -7.13 -42.10
CA ALA A 2 -8.95 -6.76 -40.75
C ALA A 2 -8.87 -7.99 -39.83
N GLN A 3 -8.15 -8.04 -38.70
CA GLN A 3 -7.73 -7.01 -37.75
C GLN A 3 -6.49 -7.47 -36.95
N GLU A 4 -5.62 -6.51 -36.62
CA GLU A 4 -5.13 -6.25 -35.25
C GLU A 4 -4.56 -7.43 -34.44
N ALA A 5 -3.26 -7.71 -34.64
CA ALA A 5 -2.43 -8.51 -33.75
C ALA A 5 -2.01 -7.73 -32.49
N GLY A 6 -2.98 -7.16 -31.78
CA GLY A 6 -2.77 -6.51 -30.49
C GLY A 6 -2.87 -7.51 -29.35
N LEU A 7 -1.71 -8.00 -28.85
CA LEU A 7 -1.50 -8.44 -27.46
C LEU A 7 -2.70 -9.16 -26.77
N ILE A 8 -3.33 -10.14 -27.43
CA ILE A 8 -4.37 -10.95 -26.79
C ILE A 8 -3.65 -11.83 -25.76
N PRO A 9 -3.84 -11.62 -24.45
CA PRO A 9 -3.26 -12.51 -23.48
C PRO A 9 -3.79 -13.94 -23.70
N PRO A 10 -2.94 -14.96 -23.47
CA PRO A 10 -3.36 -16.34 -23.62
C PRO A 10 -4.62 -16.61 -22.77
N PRO A 11 -5.52 -17.49 -23.22
CA PRO A 11 -6.72 -17.81 -22.46
C PRO A 11 -6.36 -18.27 -21.05
N PRO A 12 -7.19 -17.99 -20.02
CA PRO A 12 -6.92 -18.44 -18.67
C PRO A 12 -7.00 -19.97 -18.61
N HIS A 13 -5.85 -20.63 -18.64
CA HIS A 13 -5.75 -22.07 -18.44
C HIS A 13 -4.95 -22.34 -17.16
N LEU A 14 -5.56 -23.02 -16.21
CA LEU A 14 -4.90 -23.54 -15.00
C LEU A 14 -3.74 -24.50 -15.32
N SER A 15 -3.66 -25.01 -16.55
CA SER A 15 -2.55 -25.83 -17.03
C SER A 15 -1.28 -25.03 -17.34
N ASN A 16 -1.35 -23.69 -17.38
CA ASN A 16 -0.18 -22.84 -17.58
C ASN A 16 0.47 -22.51 -16.22
N PRO A 17 1.71 -22.95 -15.96
CA PRO A 17 2.35 -22.74 -14.66
C PRO A 17 2.55 -21.26 -14.34
N ARG A 18 2.76 -20.40 -15.34
CA ARG A 18 2.88 -18.96 -15.14
C ARG A 18 1.57 -18.35 -14.63
N PHE A 19 0.43 -18.78 -15.20
CA PHE A 19 -0.87 -18.30 -14.75
C PHE A 19 -1.13 -18.67 -13.30
N THR A 20 -0.84 -19.91 -12.91
CA THR A 20 -1.02 -20.39 -11.54
C THR A 20 -0.12 -19.62 -10.56
N LEU A 21 1.15 -19.39 -10.90
CA LEU A 21 2.06 -18.60 -10.06
C LEU A 21 1.61 -17.14 -9.93
N GLU A 22 1.19 -16.51 -11.03
CA GLU A 22 0.65 -15.14 -11.02
C GLU A 22 -0.62 -15.07 -10.17
N LEU A 23 -1.50 -16.07 -10.27
CA LEU A 23 -2.73 -16.17 -9.48
C LEU A 23 -2.43 -16.29 -7.98
N GLU A 24 -1.61 -17.26 -7.59
CA GLU A 24 -1.24 -17.48 -6.18
C GLU A 24 -0.57 -16.24 -5.58
N PHE A 25 0.31 -15.59 -6.35
CA PHE A 25 0.92 -14.33 -5.95
C PHE A 25 -0.12 -13.22 -5.77
N VAL A 26 -1.04 -13.05 -6.72
CA VAL A 26 -2.06 -12.00 -6.66
C VAL A 26 -3.06 -12.26 -5.53
N LEU A 27 -3.37 -13.52 -5.24
CA LEU A 27 -4.17 -13.90 -4.09
C LEU A 27 -3.45 -13.65 -2.76
N SER A 28 -2.13 -13.85 -2.68
CA SER A 28 -1.37 -13.54 -1.46
C SER A 28 -1.33 -12.04 -1.16
N LEU A 29 -1.36 -11.18 -2.20
CA LEU A 29 -1.49 -9.73 -2.03
C LEU A 29 -2.82 -9.30 -1.41
N ALA A 30 -3.85 -10.13 -1.41
CA ALA A 30 -5.09 -9.83 -0.70
C ALA A 30 -4.89 -9.85 0.84
N ASN A 31 -3.85 -10.53 1.33
CA ASN A 31 -3.52 -10.60 2.75
C ASN A 31 -2.61 -9.42 3.16
N PRO A 32 -3.08 -8.47 3.99
CA PRO A 32 -2.31 -7.29 4.37
C PRO A 32 -1.01 -7.62 5.12
N TYR A 33 -0.98 -8.74 5.86
CA TYR A 33 0.23 -9.20 6.55
C TYR A 33 1.33 -9.62 5.58
N TYR A 34 0.95 -10.19 4.42
CA TYR A 34 1.92 -10.55 3.39
C TYR A 34 2.54 -9.31 2.74
N ILE A 35 1.74 -8.26 2.50
CA ILE A 35 2.24 -6.98 1.99
C ILE A 35 3.22 -6.35 2.98
N SER A 36 2.88 -6.35 4.28
CA SER A 36 3.77 -5.86 5.34
C SER A 36 5.07 -6.65 5.38
N HIS A 37 5.00 -7.98 5.28
CA HIS A 37 6.18 -8.83 5.18
C HIS A 37 7.05 -8.46 3.97
N LEU A 38 6.47 -8.26 2.78
CA LEU A 38 7.20 -7.80 1.60
C LEU A 38 7.92 -6.45 1.84
N ALA A 39 7.27 -5.51 2.52
CA ALA A 39 7.86 -4.21 2.84
C ALA A 39 9.05 -4.30 3.79
N VAL A 40 9.01 -5.23 4.75
CA VAL A 40 10.10 -5.45 5.71
C VAL A 40 11.23 -6.26 5.10
N THR A 41 10.92 -7.32 4.34
CA THR A 41 11.91 -8.25 3.81
C THR A 41 12.60 -7.73 2.54
N TYR A 42 11.87 -6.98 1.70
CA TYR A 42 12.38 -6.47 0.42
C TYR A 42 12.16 -4.95 0.26
N PRO A 43 12.74 -4.12 1.14
CA PRO A 43 12.53 -2.66 1.10
C PRO A 43 13.13 -2.01 -0.15
N HIS A 44 14.17 -2.60 -0.75
CA HIS A 44 14.76 -2.15 -2.01
C HIS A 44 13.84 -2.45 -3.21
N LEU A 45 13.17 -3.61 -3.23
CA LEU A 45 12.24 -4.01 -4.28
C LEU A 45 11.00 -3.09 -4.32
N LEU A 46 10.56 -2.61 -3.16
CA LEU A 46 9.45 -1.66 -3.05
C LEU A 46 9.90 -0.19 -3.16
N GLY A 47 11.20 0.08 -3.30
CA GLY A 47 11.73 1.45 -3.38
C GLY A 47 11.60 2.26 -2.08
N ILE A 48 11.39 1.59 -0.94
CA ILE A 48 11.22 2.21 0.38
C ILE A 48 12.56 2.76 0.91
N SER A 49 13.66 2.05 0.66
CA SER A 49 14.99 2.34 1.21
C SER A 49 15.83 3.32 0.37
N SER A 50 15.23 4.18 -0.45
CA SER A 50 15.94 5.16 -1.30
C SER A 50 16.64 6.29 -0.51
N GLN A 51 16.95 6.06 0.76
CA GLN A 51 17.72 6.95 1.61
C GLN A 51 19.17 7.00 1.09
N SER A 52 19.43 7.97 0.21
CA SER A 52 20.71 8.65 0.05
C SER A 52 21.94 7.72 0.08
N THR A 53 22.18 7.01 -1.00
CA THR A 53 23.56 6.73 -1.40
C THR A 53 23.77 7.39 -2.74
N ASP A 54 24.58 8.44 -2.79
CA ASP A 54 25.21 9.04 -3.98
C ASP A 54 26.15 8.05 -4.70
N ASN A 55 25.76 6.77 -4.74
CA ASN A 55 26.39 5.72 -5.50
C ASN A 55 25.36 5.32 -6.55
N ASP A 56 25.59 5.79 -7.77
CA ASP A 56 24.87 5.42 -9.00
C ASP A 56 24.92 3.90 -9.23
N ASP A 57 24.17 3.12 -8.46
CA ASP A 57 23.82 1.75 -8.82
C ASP A 57 22.45 1.77 -9.53
N PRO A 58 22.44 1.80 -10.88
CA PRO A 58 21.20 1.82 -11.65
C PRO A 58 20.39 0.53 -11.46
N SER A 59 20.98 -0.56 -10.94
CA SER A 59 20.30 -1.86 -10.83
C SER A 59 19.28 -1.91 -9.69
N ALA A 60 19.56 -1.33 -8.52
CA ALA A 60 18.61 -1.30 -7.40
C ALA A 60 17.36 -0.46 -7.70
N SER A 61 17.53 0.66 -8.42
CA SER A 61 16.39 1.46 -8.93
C SER A 61 15.66 0.76 -10.09
N SER A 62 16.39 -0.04 -10.89
CA SER A 62 15.83 -0.84 -11.98
C SER A 62 14.92 -1.94 -11.47
N ASP A 63 15.30 -2.65 -10.41
CA ASP A 63 14.47 -3.73 -9.84
C ASP A 63 13.16 -3.21 -9.25
N ALA A 64 13.20 -2.10 -8.51
CA ALA A 64 12.00 -1.46 -7.99
C ALA A 64 11.07 -0.98 -9.11
N LYS A 65 11.64 -0.45 -10.19
CA LYS A 65 10.90 -0.03 -11.38
C LYS A 65 10.31 -1.22 -12.14
N ALA A 66 11.07 -2.30 -12.29
CA ALA A 66 10.62 -3.53 -12.92
C ALA A 66 9.47 -4.17 -12.11
N PHE A 67 9.57 -4.17 -10.78
CA PHE A 67 8.53 -4.66 -9.90
C PHE A 67 7.25 -3.81 -9.98
N ALA A 68 7.38 -2.48 -9.96
CA ALA A 68 6.23 -1.59 -10.16
C ALA A 68 5.53 -1.81 -11.52
N ALA A 69 6.32 -1.97 -12.59
CA ALA A 69 5.78 -2.31 -13.91
C ALA A 69 5.08 -3.67 -13.93
N TYR A 70 5.62 -4.65 -13.20
CA TYR A 70 4.99 -5.96 -13.05
C TYR A 70 3.66 -5.90 -12.29
N LEU A 71 3.59 -5.14 -11.20
CA LEU A 71 2.34 -4.88 -10.48
C LEU A 71 1.30 -4.18 -11.38
N ALA A 72 1.74 -3.29 -12.28
CA ALA A 72 0.84 -2.60 -13.20
C ALA A 72 0.26 -3.58 -14.24
N TYR A 73 1.11 -4.44 -14.79
CA TYR A 73 0.68 -5.56 -15.62
C TYR A 73 -0.34 -6.44 -14.91
N LEU A 74 -0.09 -6.82 -13.65
CA LEU A 74 -1.03 -7.65 -12.88
C LEU A 74 -2.37 -6.94 -12.68
N TYR A 75 -2.37 -5.64 -12.34
CA TYR A 75 -3.61 -4.88 -12.17
C TYR A 75 -4.45 -4.86 -13.45
N ASP A 76 -3.85 -4.53 -14.61
CA ASP A 76 -4.55 -4.45 -15.89
C ASP A 76 -4.98 -5.83 -16.43
N TYR A 77 -4.25 -6.88 -16.07
CA TYR A 77 -4.55 -8.26 -16.45
C TYR A 77 -5.73 -8.81 -15.63
N TRP A 78 -5.66 -8.74 -14.30
CA TRP A 78 -6.65 -9.33 -13.40
C TRP A 78 -7.94 -8.52 -13.26
N LYS A 79 -7.94 -7.23 -13.66
CA LYS A 79 -9.14 -6.40 -13.70
C LYS A 79 -10.12 -6.82 -14.81
N ARG A 80 -9.67 -7.53 -15.84
CA ARG A 80 -10.54 -7.92 -16.96
C ARG A 80 -11.53 -8.99 -16.51
N PRO A 81 -12.78 -8.96 -17.02
CA PRO A 81 -13.84 -9.86 -16.57
C PRO A 81 -13.51 -11.35 -16.78
N GLU A 82 -12.67 -11.69 -17.76
CA GLU A 82 -12.27 -13.06 -18.06
C GLU A 82 -11.37 -13.67 -16.99
N TYR A 83 -10.59 -12.84 -16.28
CA TYR A 83 -9.60 -13.26 -15.29
C TYR A 83 -10.07 -13.01 -13.85
N VAL A 84 -10.89 -11.99 -13.62
CA VAL A 84 -11.37 -11.62 -12.28
C VAL A 84 -12.15 -12.75 -11.60
N GLN A 85 -12.80 -13.63 -12.38
CA GLN A 85 -13.56 -14.78 -11.89
C GLN A 85 -12.73 -15.80 -11.10
N PHE A 86 -11.40 -15.81 -11.27
CA PHE A 86 -10.50 -16.69 -10.53
C PHE A 86 -10.07 -16.10 -9.18
N LEU A 87 -10.37 -14.82 -8.92
CA LEU A 87 -10.04 -14.17 -7.66
C LEU A 87 -11.10 -14.51 -6.61
N THR A 88 -10.66 -14.96 -5.43
CA THR A 88 -11.55 -15.25 -4.30
C THR A 88 -12.14 -13.97 -3.71
N HIS A 89 -11.35 -12.88 -3.69
CA HIS A 89 -11.74 -11.59 -3.14
C HIS A 89 -11.36 -10.45 -4.10
N PRO A 90 -12.09 -10.27 -5.23
CA PRO A 90 -11.73 -9.31 -6.26
C PRO A 90 -11.51 -7.88 -5.74
N GLY A 91 -12.36 -7.41 -4.83
CA GLY A 91 -12.25 -6.06 -4.26
C GLY A 91 -10.97 -5.86 -3.43
N ALA A 92 -10.65 -6.79 -2.53
CA ALA A 92 -9.47 -6.71 -1.68
C ALA A 92 -8.18 -6.80 -2.50
N THR A 93 -8.10 -7.77 -3.41
CA THR A 93 -6.95 -7.96 -4.30
C THR A 93 -6.69 -6.76 -5.19
N LEU A 94 -7.72 -6.25 -5.89
CA LEU A 94 -7.56 -5.11 -6.79
C LEU A 94 -7.24 -3.82 -6.00
N ARG A 95 -7.80 -3.65 -4.80
CA ARG A 95 -7.46 -2.55 -3.90
C ARG A 95 -5.99 -2.63 -3.49
N ALA A 96 -5.50 -3.79 -3.07
CA ALA A 96 -4.11 -3.99 -2.67
C ALA A 96 -3.14 -3.69 -3.83
N LEU A 97 -3.43 -4.21 -5.03
CA LEU A 97 -2.64 -3.93 -6.24
C LEU A 97 -2.60 -2.44 -6.57
N ARG A 98 -3.75 -1.74 -6.47
CA ARG A 98 -3.81 -0.29 -6.68
C ARG A 98 -3.00 0.48 -5.65
N LEU A 99 -3.15 0.14 -4.36
CA LEU A 99 -2.44 0.81 -3.28
C LEU A 99 -0.92 0.58 -3.36
N LEU A 100 -0.48 -0.61 -3.76
CA LEU A 100 0.94 -0.92 -3.93
C LEU A 100 1.64 -0.08 -5.00
N GLN A 101 0.90 0.51 -5.95
CA GLN A 101 1.48 1.46 -6.90
C GLN A 101 1.89 2.78 -6.23
N GLU A 102 1.14 3.20 -5.21
CA GLU A 102 1.41 4.43 -4.47
C GLU A 102 2.66 4.28 -3.60
N GLU A 103 3.66 5.12 -3.83
CA GLU A 103 4.91 5.10 -3.05
C GLU A 103 4.67 5.43 -1.56
N SER A 104 3.72 6.33 -1.30
CA SER A 104 3.31 6.70 0.06
C SER A 104 2.77 5.49 0.83
N PHE A 105 1.97 4.66 0.17
CA PHE A 105 1.43 3.44 0.75
C PHE A 105 2.52 2.40 1.01
N ARG A 106 3.46 2.21 0.07
CA ARG A 106 4.59 1.27 0.24
C ARG A 106 5.41 1.57 1.49
N LYS A 107 5.65 2.86 1.78
CA LYS A 107 6.32 3.29 3.02
C LYS A 107 5.45 3.09 4.26
N ALA A 108 4.14 3.31 4.11
CA ALA A 108 3.18 3.28 5.20
C ALA A 108 2.79 1.86 5.64
N VAL A 109 2.83 0.85 4.76
CA VAL A 109 2.33 -0.52 5.03
C VAL A 109 3.14 -1.29 6.08
N ILE A 110 4.32 -0.79 6.43
CA ILE A 110 5.11 -1.30 7.57
C ILE A 110 4.40 -1.01 8.91
N ARG A 111 3.54 0.02 8.95
CA ARG A 111 2.87 0.45 10.18
C ARG A 111 1.64 -0.44 10.48
N PRO A 112 1.49 -0.95 11.71
CA PRO A 112 0.36 -1.80 12.10
C PRO A 112 -1.01 -1.18 11.82
N GLN A 113 -1.16 0.14 12.01
CA GLN A 113 -2.43 0.85 11.82
C GLN A 113 -2.90 0.78 10.35
N VAL A 114 -1.96 0.75 9.41
CA VAL A 114 -2.28 0.65 7.97
C VAL A 114 -2.76 -0.77 7.63
N ILE A 115 -2.19 -1.79 8.29
CA ILE A 115 -2.60 -3.19 8.14
C ILE A 115 -4.03 -3.38 8.67
N GLU A 116 -4.34 -2.82 9.84
CA GLU A 116 -5.69 -2.84 10.44
C GLU A 116 -6.72 -2.14 9.55
N ALA A 117 -6.38 -0.97 8.99
CA ALA A 117 -7.21 -0.26 8.03
C ALA A 117 -7.41 -1.03 6.71
N LEU A 118 -6.45 -1.90 6.33
CA LEU A 118 -6.58 -2.78 5.17
C LEU A 118 -7.48 -3.98 5.42
N LEU A 119 -7.41 -4.56 6.63
CA LEU A 119 -8.24 -5.68 7.09
C LEU A 119 -9.71 -5.28 7.29
N GLY A 120 -10.03 -3.98 7.30
CA GLY A 120 -11.37 -3.49 7.61
C GLY A 120 -11.75 -3.69 9.07
N THR A 121 -10.77 -3.96 9.95
CA THR A 121 -10.96 -4.10 11.40
C THR A 121 -11.09 -2.74 12.08
N THR A 122 -10.80 -1.65 11.38
CA THR A 122 -11.15 -0.29 11.81
C THR A 122 -12.64 -0.05 11.55
N THR A 123 -13.48 -0.48 12.50
CA THR A 123 -14.75 0.20 12.75
C THR A 123 -14.46 1.68 12.92
N GLU A 124 -15.29 2.54 12.33
CA GLU A 124 -15.21 4.00 12.36
C GLU A 124 -15.05 4.58 13.78
N VAL A 125 -13.83 4.60 14.29
CA VAL A 125 -13.49 5.29 15.53
C VAL A 125 -12.17 6.02 15.29
N ASP A 126 -12.32 7.27 14.90
CA ASP A 126 -11.46 8.40 15.29
C ASP A 126 -9.98 8.30 14.90
N LEU A 127 -9.66 8.68 13.66
CA LEU A 127 -8.36 9.26 13.34
C LEU A 127 -8.54 10.76 13.08
N HIS A 128 -8.97 11.48 14.13
CA HIS A 128 -8.64 12.89 14.27
C HIS A 128 -7.12 12.96 14.40
N VAL A 129 -6.45 13.33 13.32
CA VAL A 129 -5.07 13.80 13.40
C VAL A 129 -5.13 15.14 14.11
N GLU A 130 -5.13 15.13 15.45
CA GLU A 130 -4.80 16.31 16.23
C GLU A 130 -3.38 16.70 15.82
N SER A 131 -3.32 17.73 14.98
CA SER A 131 -2.09 18.41 14.64
C SER A 131 -1.55 19.00 15.93
N GLU A 132 -0.25 18.85 16.19
CA GLU A 132 0.42 19.27 17.43
C GLU A 132 0.34 20.79 17.72
N GLU A 133 -0.36 21.58 16.90
CA GLU A 133 -0.59 23.02 17.08
C GLU A 133 -1.65 23.38 18.14
N ASP A 134 -2.51 22.46 18.57
CA ASP A 134 -3.58 22.78 19.54
C ASP A 134 -3.17 22.62 21.01
N ARG A 135 -1.96 22.10 21.31
CA ARG A 135 -1.47 21.96 22.70
C ARG A 135 -0.96 23.25 23.34
N GLU A 136 -0.68 24.31 22.57
CA GLU A 136 -0.12 25.54 23.14
C GLU A 136 -1.18 26.53 23.65
N LYS A 137 -2.43 26.45 23.20
CA LYS A 137 -3.47 27.41 23.66
C LYS A 137 -4.07 27.11 25.03
N ASN A 138 -3.95 25.88 25.53
CA ASN A 138 -4.51 25.51 26.84
C ASN A 138 -3.59 25.80 28.02
N ASN A 139 -2.35 26.25 27.80
CA ASN A 139 -1.40 26.51 28.89
C ASN A 139 -1.30 28.00 29.28
N GLU A 140 -1.87 28.92 28.50
CA GLU A 140 -1.85 30.36 28.81
C GLU A 140 -3.06 30.83 29.63
N GLU A 141 -4.18 30.10 29.65
CA GLU A 141 -5.38 30.54 30.40
C GLU A 141 -5.36 30.18 31.90
N GLN A 142 -4.35 29.43 32.37
CA GLN A 142 -4.23 29.04 33.79
C GLN A 142 -3.21 29.87 34.58
N ALA A 143 -2.48 30.78 33.94
CA ALA A 143 -1.52 31.67 34.60
C ALA A 143 -2.13 33.01 35.09
N GLU A 144 -3.34 33.38 34.66
CA GLU A 144 -3.99 34.67 35.00
C GLU A 144 -5.07 34.55 36.09
N LYS A 145 -4.94 33.62 37.03
CA LYS A 145 -5.74 33.61 38.28
C LYS A 145 -4.90 33.44 39.55
N GLY A 146 -3.69 33.99 39.52
CA GLY A 146 -2.97 34.33 40.75
C GLY A 146 -3.52 35.63 41.35
N SER A 147 -3.77 35.60 42.66
CA SER A 147 -3.84 36.76 43.56
C SER A 147 -5.17 37.52 43.60
N ASN A 148 -5.99 37.22 44.62
CA ASN A 148 -6.71 38.24 45.41
C ASN A 148 -7.20 37.63 46.74
N GLY A 149 -6.70 38.15 47.86
CA GLY A 149 -7.38 38.03 49.16
C GLY A 149 -6.55 37.49 50.34
N ALA A 150 -5.42 38.13 50.65
CA ALA A 150 -5.00 38.26 52.05
C ALA A 150 -5.77 39.44 52.70
N THR A 151 -5.79 39.48 54.04
CA THR A 151 -6.52 40.41 54.95
C THR A 151 -7.96 39.96 55.21
N SER A 152 -8.44 39.79 56.45
CA SER A 152 -7.96 40.19 57.78
C SER A 152 -8.57 39.31 58.87
#